data_AF-A0A7W0XDM6-F1
#
_entry.id   AF-A0A7W0XDM6-F1
#
_cell.length_a   1.000
_cell.length_b   1.000
_cell.length_c   1.000
_cell.angle_alpha   90.00
_cell.angle_beta   90.00
_cell.angle_gamma   90.00
#
_symmetry.space_group_name_H-M   'P 1'
#
loop_
_entity.id
_entity.type
_entity.pdbx_description
1 polymer ?
#
loop_
_entity_poly.entity_id
_entity_poly.type
_entity_poly.pdbx_seq_one_letter_code
_entity_poly.pdbx_strand_id
1 'polypeptide(L)'
;MVDEEVESTLREIRERVRKTAELEAETPRAVISPANVSVGFIGESARTREAMTRIDAYLTTTARAWDRLPPLVSNRSGGLARLELWVKRRFKQATRWYSWEQVNFNAAVHHALRDMLDALLALEQQLGQQRAELSAEMEARAQQNQIEIMTQRAEIESQRAALESQRAQMEAEQQARSLEVNTQLADLSREVRERDQERLEEQRVCFKQLSLEISEAEVLLDRARRDIESRLDKLESSNRKS
;
A
#
# COMPACT_ATOMS: atom_id res chain seq x y z
N MET A 1 -10.34 -30.82 -4.61
CA MET A 1 -9.38 -30.02 -3.81
C MET A 1 -9.03 -28.70 -4.48
N VAL A 2 -8.62 -28.68 -5.76
CA VAL A 2 -8.32 -27.40 -6.46
C VAL A 2 -9.56 -26.52 -6.64
N ASP A 3 -10.74 -27.10 -6.87
CA ASP A 3 -11.97 -26.32 -7.09
C ASP A 3 -12.47 -25.58 -5.83
N GLU A 4 -12.24 -26.12 -4.63
CA GLU A 4 -12.60 -25.46 -3.37
C GLU A 4 -11.72 -24.24 -3.07
N GLU A 5 -10.44 -24.31 -3.40
CA GLU A 5 -9.50 -23.18 -3.25
C GLU A 5 -9.84 -22.04 -4.22
N VAL A 6 -10.25 -22.38 -5.44
CA VAL A 6 -10.71 -21.41 -6.44
C VAL A 6 -12.03 -20.75 -6.00
N GLU A 7 -12.97 -21.51 -5.46
CA GLU A 7 -14.20 -20.93 -4.92
C GLU A 7 -13.96 -20.05 -3.70
N SER A 8 -13.02 -20.42 -2.82
CA SER A 8 -12.61 -19.63 -1.66
C SER A 8 -12.00 -18.30 -2.07
N THR A 9 -11.06 -18.32 -3.03
CA THR A 9 -10.40 -17.11 -3.53
C THR A 9 -11.38 -16.19 -4.26
N LEU A 10 -12.31 -16.73 -5.05
CA LEU A 10 -13.34 -15.93 -5.72
C LEU A 10 -14.35 -15.31 -4.73
N ARG A 11 -14.68 -15.99 -3.64
CA ARG A 11 -15.50 -15.42 -2.55
C ARG A 11 -14.77 -14.29 -1.84
N GLU A 12 -13.49 -14.48 -1.53
CA GLU A 12 -12.67 -13.47 -0.88
C GLU A 12 -12.51 -12.21 -1.74
N ILE A 13 -12.28 -12.36 -3.04
CA ILE A 13 -12.23 -11.24 -3.99
C ILE A 13 -13.57 -10.50 -4.02
N ARG A 14 -14.69 -11.22 -4.05
CA ARG A 14 -16.03 -10.63 -4.09
C ARG A 14 -16.36 -9.85 -2.81
N GLU A 15 -15.92 -10.34 -1.66
CA GLU A 15 -16.06 -9.63 -0.38
C GLU A 15 -15.17 -8.40 -0.29
N ARG A 16 -13.93 -8.47 -0.80
CA ARG A 16 -13.04 -7.29 -0.85
C ARG A 16 -13.62 -6.19 -1.75
N VAL A 17 -14.17 -6.55 -2.91
CA VAL A 17 -14.81 -5.58 -3.84
C VAL A 17 -16.05 -4.94 -3.22
N ARG A 18 -16.86 -5.71 -2.46
CA ARG A 18 -17.99 -5.14 -1.72
C ARG A 18 -17.55 -4.18 -0.62
N LYS A 19 -16.54 -4.56 0.17
CA LYS A 19 -15.99 -3.69 1.22
C LYS A 19 -15.40 -2.40 0.65
N THR A 20 -14.72 -2.45 -0.50
CA THR A 20 -14.24 -1.23 -1.17
C THR A 20 -15.39 -0.37 -1.68
N ALA A 21 -16.45 -0.96 -2.23
CA ALA A 21 -17.62 -0.21 -2.69
C ALA A 21 -18.42 0.40 -1.53
N GLU A 22 -18.50 -0.29 -0.39
CA GLU A 22 -19.12 0.21 0.84
C GLU A 22 -18.28 1.33 1.46
N LEU A 23 -16.95 1.24 1.44
CA LEU A 23 -16.05 2.31 1.89
C LEU A 23 -16.09 3.54 0.94
N GLU A 24 -16.27 3.33 -0.36
CA GLU A 24 -16.51 4.42 -1.33
C GLU A 24 -17.91 5.06 -1.19
N ALA A 25 -18.88 4.34 -0.61
CA ALA A 25 -20.22 4.85 -0.34
C ALA A 25 -20.35 5.53 1.04
N GLU A 26 -19.61 5.07 2.04
CA GLU A 26 -19.59 5.61 3.41
C GLU A 26 -18.59 6.75 3.61
N THR A 27 -17.61 6.92 2.73
CA THR A 27 -16.92 8.19 2.65
C THR A 27 -17.91 9.22 2.09
N PRO A 28 -18.36 10.22 2.88
CA PRO A 28 -19.04 11.35 2.28
C PRO A 28 -18.01 11.94 1.34
N ARG A 29 -18.22 11.72 0.04
CA ARG A 29 -17.54 12.40 -1.04
C ARG A 29 -17.60 13.86 -0.64
N ALA A 30 -16.50 14.36 -0.08
CA ALA A 30 -16.35 15.75 0.25
C ALA A 30 -16.51 16.41 -1.11
N VAL A 31 -17.72 16.90 -1.34
CA VAL A 31 -18.02 17.83 -2.40
C VAL A 31 -17.13 18.99 -2.02
N ILE A 32 -15.92 18.99 -2.56
CA ILE A 32 -15.10 20.17 -2.75
C ILE A 32 -16.07 21.11 -3.44
N SER A 33 -16.70 21.96 -2.63
CA SER A 33 -17.75 22.86 -3.07
C SER A 33 -17.10 23.74 -4.13
N PRO A 34 -17.44 23.59 -5.42
CA PRO A 34 -16.82 24.37 -6.48
C PRO A 34 -17.50 25.74 -6.55
N ALA A 35 -17.96 26.28 -5.41
CA ALA A 35 -18.76 27.48 -5.35
C ALA A 35 -17.95 28.75 -5.66
N ASN A 36 -16.61 28.72 -5.51
CA ASN A 36 -15.77 29.88 -5.77
C ASN A 36 -14.96 29.84 -7.08
N VAL A 37 -14.72 28.67 -7.68
CA VAL A 37 -14.00 28.58 -8.99
C VAL A 37 -14.98 28.70 -10.17
N SER A 38 -16.25 28.35 -9.96
CA SER A 38 -17.26 28.32 -11.03
C SER A 38 -17.77 29.70 -11.46
N VAL A 39 -17.75 30.72 -10.60
CA VAL A 39 -18.30 32.05 -10.95
C VAL A 39 -17.44 32.76 -11.99
N GLY A 40 -16.12 32.59 -11.95
CA GLY A 40 -15.20 33.12 -12.97
C GLY A 40 -15.25 32.32 -14.28
N PHE A 41 -15.20 30.99 -14.20
CA PHE A 41 -15.18 30.10 -15.36
C PHE A 41 -16.49 30.14 -16.18
N ILE A 42 -17.64 30.26 -15.52
CA ILE A 42 -18.94 30.38 -16.18
C ILE A 42 -19.06 31.74 -16.89
N GLY A 43 -18.62 32.82 -16.24
CA GLY A 43 -18.65 34.16 -16.83
C GLY A 43 -17.72 34.33 -18.03
N GLU A 44 -16.54 33.72 -17.99
CA GLU A 44 -15.55 33.83 -19.06
C GLU A 44 -15.85 32.89 -20.23
N SER A 45 -16.38 31.69 -19.96
CA SER A 45 -16.94 30.80 -20.99
C SER A 45 -18.18 31.39 -21.68
N ALA A 46 -18.99 32.16 -20.95
CA ALA A 46 -20.11 32.90 -21.56
C ALA A 46 -19.59 34.01 -22.48
N ARG A 47 -18.56 34.75 -22.06
CA ARG A 47 -17.92 35.81 -22.87
C ARG A 47 -17.25 35.28 -24.13
N THR A 48 -16.57 34.13 -24.07
CA THR A 48 -15.97 33.50 -25.26
C THR A 48 -17.04 32.99 -26.22
N ARG A 49 -18.14 32.39 -25.72
CA ARG A 49 -19.29 32.02 -26.58
C ARG A 49 -19.93 33.24 -27.22
N GLU A 50 -20.14 34.31 -26.46
CA GLU A 50 -20.66 35.57 -26.99
C GLU A 50 -19.73 36.16 -28.06
N ALA A 51 -18.42 36.15 -27.85
CA ALA A 51 -17.45 36.56 -28.86
C ALA A 51 -17.51 35.69 -30.11
N MET A 52 -17.63 34.36 -29.97
CA MET A 52 -17.82 33.45 -31.11
C MET A 52 -19.12 33.72 -31.87
N THR A 53 -20.22 34.02 -31.17
CA THR A 53 -21.49 34.40 -31.84
C THR A 53 -21.39 35.74 -32.57
N ARG A 54 -20.62 36.70 -32.05
CA ARG A 54 -20.32 37.96 -32.76
C ARG A 54 -19.46 37.73 -33.99
N ILE A 55 -18.44 36.89 -33.88
CA ILE A 55 -17.59 36.50 -35.02
C ILE A 55 -18.44 35.83 -36.11
N ASP A 56 -19.34 34.92 -35.75
CA ASP A 56 -20.24 34.26 -36.70
C ASP A 56 -21.18 35.27 -37.40
N ALA A 57 -21.74 36.23 -36.63
CA ALA A 57 -22.52 37.32 -37.19
C ALA A 57 -21.71 38.18 -38.19
N TYR A 58 -20.45 38.51 -37.88
CA TYR A 58 -19.59 39.22 -38.83
C TYR A 58 -19.23 38.36 -40.05
N LEU A 59 -18.94 37.07 -39.88
CA LEU A 59 -18.64 36.16 -40.99
C LEU A 59 -19.83 36.02 -41.95
N THR A 60 -21.06 35.95 -41.44
CA THR A 60 -22.26 35.93 -42.31
C THR A 60 -22.43 37.22 -43.12
N THR A 61 -22.04 38.39 -42.57
CA THR A 61 -22.01 39.64 -43.36
C THR A 61 -20.93 39.61 -44.44
N THR A 62 -19.79 39.00 -44.15
CA THR A 62 -18.68 38.87 -45.11
C THR A 62 -19.00 37.93 -46.27
N ALA A 63 -19.69 36.82 -46.00
CA ALA A 63 -20.12 35.86 -47.01
C ALA A 63 -21.03 36.51 -48.06
N ARG A 64 -21.91 37.44 -47.65
CA ARG A 64 -22.82 38.17 -48.54
C ARG A 64 -22.13 39.19 -49.45
N ALA A 65 -20.97 39.72 -49.03
CA ALA A 65 -20.22 40.71 -49.80
C ALA A 65 -19.30 40.09 -50.84
N TRP A 66 -18.91 38.81 -50.66
CA TRP A 66 -18.02 38.06 -51.54
C TRP A 66 -18.63 37.78 -52.93
N ASP A 67 -19.95 37.74 -53.04
CA ASP A 67 -20.69 37.49 -54.30
C ASP A 67 -20.79 38.72 -55.24
N ARG A 68 -20.04 39.80 -55.01
CA ARG A 68 -20.17 41.05 -55.78
C ARG A 68 -18.95 41.33 -56.66
N LEU A 69 -19.22 41.51 -57.95
CA LEU A 69 -18.23 41.67 -59.03
C LEU A 69 -17.20 42.79 -58.76
N PRO A 70 -15.92 42.57 -59.13
CA PRO A 70 -14.86 43.56 -58.99
C PRO A 70 -15.07 44.76 -59.93
N PRO A 71 -14.50 45.94 -59.60
CA PRO A 71 -14.58 47.11 -60.46
C PRO A 71 -13.86 46.87 -61.79
N LEU A 72 -14.60 46.91 -62.89
CA LEU A 72 -14.04 46.84 -64.23
C LEU A 72 -13.33 48.16 -64.56
N VAL A 73 -12.00 48.11 -64.65
CA VAL A 73 -11.19 49.24 -65.14
C VAL A 73 -10.94 49.02 -66.64
N SER A 74 -11.60 49.80 -67.50
CA SER A 74 -11.25 49.88 -68.91
C SER A 74 -10.32 51.07 -69.17
N ASN A 75 -9.21 50.83 -69.86
CA ASN A 75 -8.34 51.87 -70.41
C ASN A 75 -8.72 52.11 -71.88
N ARG A 76 -9.55 53.12 -72.18
CA ARG A 76 -9.84 53.55 -73.56
C ARG A 76 -9.76 55.09 -73.67
N SER A 77 -9.22 55.59 -74.78
CA SER A 77 -9.08 57.01 -75.09
C SER A 77 -9.96 57.41 -76.29
N GLY A 78 -10.36 58.69 -76.39
CA GLY A 78 -11.15 59.25 -77.51
C GLY A 78 -12.62 59.56 -77.19
N GLY A 79 -13.49 59.68 -78.19
CA GLY A 79 -14.92 60.01 -78.02
C GLY A 79 -15.68 59.00 -77.16
N LEU A 80 -15.27 57.73 -77.20
CA LEU A 80 -15.75 56.67 -76.30
C LEU A 80 -15.39 56.94 -74.84
N ALA A 81 -14.29 57.65 -74.55
CA ALA A 81 -13.94 58.04 -73.19
C ALA A 81 -14.91 59.07 -72.62
N ARG A 82 -15.56 59.91 -73.45
CA ARG A 82 -16.60 60.85 -72.97
C ARG A 82 -17.89 60.12 -72.61
N LEU A 83 -18.30 59.14 -73.41
CA LEU A 83 -19.40 58.23 -73.10
C LEU A 83 -19.07 57.41 -71.85
N GLU A 84 -17.85 56.87 -71.76
CA GLU A 84 -17.35 56.16 -70.59
C GLU A 84 -17.32 57.05 -69.35
N LEU A 85 -16.90 58.32 -69.44
CA LEU A 85 -16.91 59.26 -68.32
C LEU A 85 -18.34 59.66 -67.91
N TRP A 86 -19.26 59.76 -68.87
CA TRP A 86 -20.69 60.01 -68.58
C TRP A 86 -21.32 58.80 -67.90
N VAL A 87 -21.07 57.60 -68.41
CA VAL A 87 -21.46 56.32 -67.82
C VAL A 87 -20.81 56.17 -66.44
N LYS A 88 -19.51 56.40 -66.29
CA LYS A 88 -18.78 56.41 -65.00
C LYS A 88 -19.33 57.45 -64.03
N ARG A 89 -19.77 58.64 -64.48
CA ARG A 89 -20.43 59.63 -63.60
C ARG A 89 -21.79 59.14 -63.10
N ARG A 90 -22.59 58.50 -63.96
CA ARG A 90 -23.84 57.83 -63.57
C ARG A 90 -23.58 56.65 -62.62
N PHE A 91 -22.59 55.82 -62.94
CA PHE A 91 -22.15 54.73 -62.09
C PHE A 91 -21.47 55.21 -60.81
N LYS A 92 -20.86 56.40 -60.74
CA LYS A 92 -20.24 56.94 -59.52
C LYS A 92 -21.24 57.09 -58.37
N GLN A 93 -22.50 57.43 -58.70
CA GLN A 93 -23.58 57.43 -57.71
C GLN A 93 -23.95 55.99 -57.30
N ALA A 94 -23.93 55.04 -58.24
CA ALA A 94 -24.18 53.61 -57.96
C ALA A 94 -23.02 52.92 -57.22
N THR A 95 -21.76 53.33 -57.45
CA THR A 95 -20.55 52.75 -56.83
C THR A 95 -20.27 53.34 -55.45
N ARG A 96 -20.90 54.46 -55.07
CA ARG A 96 -20.85 54.96 -53.69
C ARG A 96 -21.39 53.92 -52.71
N TRP A 97 -22.44 53.19 -53.10
CA TRP A 97 -22.95 52.06 -52.32
C TRP A 97 -21.92 50.93 -52.24
N TYR A 98 -21.22 50.63 -53.33
CA TYR A 98 -20.16 49.62 -53.34
C TYR A 98 -18.97 49.99 -52.44
N SER A 99 -18.49 51.24 -52.50
CA SER A 99 -17.42 51.70 -51.59
C SER A 99 -17.87 51.70 -50.13
N TRP A 100 -19.14 52.02 -49.87
CA TRP A 100 -19.70 51.94 -48.53
C TRP A 100 -19.74 50.49 -48.03
N GLU A 101 -20.18 49.56 -48.88
CA GLU A 101 -20.20 48.13 -48.57
C GLU A 101 -18.79 47.57 -48.33
N GLN A 102 -17.79 47.98 -49.13
CA GLN A 102 -16.40 47.57 -48.92
C GLN A 102 -15.85 48.07 -47.58
N VAL A 103 -16.15 49.31 -47.18
CA VAL A 103 -15.76 49.83 -45.86
C VAL A 103 -16.47 49.08 -44.74
N ASN A 104 -17.77 48.80 -44.91
CA ASN A 104 -18.56 48.02 -43.95
C ASN A 104 -18.01 46.60 -43.79
N PHE A 105 -17.66 45.94 -44.90
CA PHE A 105 -17.02 44.63 -44.92
C PHE A 105 -15.66 44.66 -44.21
N ASN A 106 -14.79 45.60 -44.58
CA ASN A 106 -13.46 45.71 -43.98
C ASN A 106 -13.55 45.98 -42.47
N ALA A 107 -14.52 46.80 -42.04
CA ALA A 107 -14.80 47.03 -40.62
C ALA A 107 -15.29 45.75 -39.93
N ALA A 108 -16.24 45.02 -40.53
CA ALA A 108 -16.75 43.76 -39.98
C ALA A 108 -15.65 42.70 -39.84
N VAL A 109 -14.80 42.53 -40.87
CA VAL A 109 -13.64 41.62 -40.81
C VAL A 109 -12.67 42.05 -39.72
N HIS A 110 -12.34 43.34 -39.65
CA HIS A 110 -11.42 43.85 -38.63
C HIS A 110 -11.96 43.62 -37.21
N HIS A 111 -13.25 43.86 -36.98
CA HIS A 111 -13.90 43.57 -35.69
C HIS A 111 -13.92 42.07 -35.39
N ALA A 112 -14.23 41.22 -36.36
CA ALA A 112 -14.21 39.76 -36.17
C ALA A 112 -12.82 39.24 -35.82
N LEU A 113 -11.77 39.72 -36.51
CA LEU A 113 -10.39 39.33 -36.23
C LEU A 113 -9.94 39.82 -34.85
N ARG A 114 -10.35 41.02 -34.44
CA ARG A 114 -10.07 41.54 -33.10
C ARG A 114 -10.76 40.74 -32.01
N ASP A 115 -12.05 40.44 -32.18
CA ASP A 115 -12.80 39.60 -31.24
C ASP A 115 -12.20 38.19 -31.15
N MET A 116 -11.68 37.65 -32.26
CA MET A 116 -10.99 36.36 -32.28
C MET A 116 -9.66 36.41 -31.50
N LEU A 117 -8.86 37.46 -31.69
CA LEU A 117 -7.62 37.65 -30.92
C LEU A 117 -7.90 37.77 -29.42
N ASP A 118 -8.91 38.55 -29.03
CA ASP A 118 -9.29 38.71 -27.63
C ASP A 118 -9.77 37.37 -27.03
N ALA A 119 -10.53 36.58 -27.79
CA ALA A 119 -10.94 35.24 -27.36
C ALA A 119 -9.75 34.25 -27.23
N LEU A 120 -8.78 34.31 -28.16
CA LEU A 120 -7.58 33.47 -28.09
C LEU A 120 -6.72 33.81 -26.88
N LEU A 121 -6.52 35.11 -26.58
CA LEU A 121 -5.79 35.56 -25.40
C LEU A 121 -6.46 35.10 -24.10
N ALA A 122 -7.80 35.17 -24.03
CA ALA A 122 -8.54 34.67 -22.88
C ALA A 122 -8.34 33.16 -22.68
N LEU A 123 -8.39 32.37 -23.76
CA LEU A 123 -8.13 30.93 -23.69
C LEU A 123 -6.69 30.61 -23.27
N GLU A 124 -5.71 31.38 -23.75
CA GLU A 124 -4.30 31.21 -23.34
C GLU A 124 -4.11 31.47 -21.85
N GLN A 125 -4.77 32.50 -21.31
CA GLN A 125 -4.76 32.79 -19.88
C GLN A 125 -5.42 31.69 -19.06
N GLN A 126 -6.56 31.16 -19.50
CA GLN A 126 -7.23 30.04 -18.84
C GLN A 126 -6.38 28.78 -18.83
N LEU A 127 -5.73 28.44 -19.95
CA LEU A 127 -4.80 27.32 -20.00
C LEU A 127 -3.59 27.53 -19.06
N GLY A 128 -3.10 28.77 -18.96
CA GLY A 128 -2.05 29.13 -18.01
C GLY A 128 -2.49 28.91 -16.55
N GLN A 129 -3.69 29.36 -16.19
CA GLN A 129 -4.26 29.18 -14.85
C GLN A 129 -4.46 27.70 -14.52
N GLN A 130 -5.09 26.93 -15.41
CA GLN A 130 -5.31 25.49 -15.21
C GLN A 130 -3.99 24.72 -15.07
N ARG A 131 -2.96 25.09 -15.83
CA ARG A 131 -1.62 24.49 -15.69
C ARG A 131 -1.00 24.81 -14.34
N ALA A 132 -1.12 26.05 -13.87
CA ALA A 132 -0.61 26.47 -12.56
C ALA A 132 -1.34 25.75 -11.42
N GLU A 133 -2.66 25.64 -11.50
CA GLU A 133 -3.49 24.88 -10.55
C GLU A 133 -3.08 23.41 -10.51
N LEU A 134 -2.98 22.75 -11.66
CA LEU A 134 -2.54 21.36 -11.74
C LEU A 134 -1.13 21.16 -11.20
N SER A 135 -0.19 22.07 -11.48
CA SER A 135 1.15 21.97 -10.90
C SER A 135 1.14 22.13 -9.38
N ALA A 136 0.35 23.07 -8.85
CA ALA A 136 0.23 23.27 -7.41
C ALA A 136 -0.43 22.07 -6.72
N GLU A 137 -1.46 21.48 -7.32
CA GLU A 137 -2.09 20.25 -6.82
C GLU A 137 -1.11 19.07 -6.83
N MET A 138 -0.33 18.92 -7.90
CA MET A 138 0.67 17.86 -8.01
C MET A 138 1.76 18.01 -6.95
N GLU A 139 2.25 19.24 -6.71
CA GLU A 139 3.22 19.53 -5.65
C GLU A 139 2.63 19.28 -4.27
N ALA A 140 1.40 19.71 -4.01
CA ALA A 140 0.72 19.48 -2.74
C ALA A 140 0.53 17.98 -2.47
N ARG A 141 0.10 17.20 -3.49
CA ARG A 141 -0.01 15.73 -3.38
C ARG A 141 1.34 15.07 -3.18
N ALA A 142 2.39 15.54 -3.86
CA ALA A 142 3.74 15.01 -3.67
C ALA A 142 4.24 15.24 -2.24
N GLN A 143 3.99 16.43 -1.68
CA GLN A 143 4.32 16.74 -0.28
C GLN A 143 3.50 15.91 0.71
N GLN A 144 2.20 15.73 0.48
CA GLN A 144 1.34 14.88 1.30
C GLN A 144 1.85 13.43 1.29
N ASN A 145 2.08 12.86 0.10
CA ASN A 145 2.61 11.51 -0.04
C ASN A 145 3.99 11.36 0.64
N GLN A 146 4.84 12.38 0.56
CA GLN A 146 6.14 12.36 1.21
C GLN A 146 6.00 12.33 2.74
N ILE A 147 5.08 13.12 3.30
CA ILE A 147 4.79 13.12 4.73
C ILE A 147 4.23 11.75 5.15
N GLU A 148 3.25 11.20 4.42
CA GLU A 148 2.67 9.88 4.70
C GLU A 148 3.72 8.77 4.65
N ILE A 149 4.64 8.81 3.68
CA ILE A 149 5.75 7.85 3.61
C ILE A 149 6.67 7.99 4.83
N MET A 150 6.96 9.22 5.27
CA MET A 150 7.78 9.44 6.46
C MET A 150 7.10 8.94 7.73
N THR A 151 5.80 9.17 7.89
CA THR A 151 5.06 8.66 9.07
C THR A 151 5.00 7.14 9.07
N GLN A 152 4.71 6.51 7.93
CA GLN A 152 4.70 5.05 7.81
C GLN A 152 6.08 4.44 8.09
N ARG A 153 7.16 5.08 7.65
CA ARG A 153 8.53 4.61 7.96
C ARG A 153 8.81 4.68 9.46
N ALA A 154 8.45 5.77 10.12
CA ALA A 154 8.62 5.91 11.57
C ALA A 154 7.80 4.86 12.34
N GLU A 155 6.57 4.59 11.90
CA GLU A 155 5.72 3.54 12.47
C GLU A 155 6.35 2.15 12.31
N ILE A 156 6.84 1.80 11.11
CA ILE A 156 7.52 0.52 10.86
C ILE A 156 8.77 0.37 11.72
N GLU A 157 9.57 1.43 11.85
CA GLU A 157 10.76 1.43 12.72
C GLU A 157 10.40 1.21 14.19
N SER A 158 9.34 1.87 14.68
CA SER A 158 8.86 1.68 16.04
C SER A 158 8.36 0.24 16.29
N GLN A 159 7.65 -0.34 15.33
CA GLN A 159 7.15 -1.72 15.40
C GLN A 159 8.31 -2.72 15.35
N ARG A 160 9.33 -2.48 14.53
CA ARG A 160 10.55 -3.29 14.50
C ARG A 160 11.26 -3.28 15.84
N ALA A 161 11.48 -2.11 16.42
CA ALA A 161 12.10 -2.00 17.74
C ALA A 161 11.29 -2.72 18.83
N ALA A 162 9.95 -2.62 18.78
CA ALA A 162 9.08 -3.35 19.71
C ALA A 162 9.20 -4.87 19.55
N LEU A 163 9.19 -5.38 18.32
CA LEU A 163 9.35 -6.81 18.02
C LEU A 163 10.74 -7.33 18.40
N GLU A 164 11.80 -6.56 18.17
CA GLU A 164 13.16 -6.90 18.61
C GLU A 164 13.25 -6.98 20.14
N SER A 165 12.63 -6.03 20.84
CA SER A 165 12.58 -6.06 22.31
C SER A 165 11.81 -7.29 22.83
N GLN A 166 10.71 -7.66 22.18
CA GLN A 166 9.93 -8.84 22.52
C GLN A 166 10.70 -10.13 22.26
N ARG A 167 11.44 -10.21 21.13
CA ARG A 167 12.31 -11.36 20.83
C ARG A 167 13.40 -11.51 21.88
N ALA A 168 14.08 -10.43 22.25
CA ALA A 168 15.11 -10.45 23.27
C ALA A 168 14.56 -10.89 24.64
N GLN A 169 13.35 -10.45 25.00
CA GLN A 169 12.67 -10.91 26.23
C GLN A 169 12.35 -12.41 26.18
N MET A 170 11.77 -12.89 25.08
CA MET A 170 11.45 -14.31 24.89
C MET A 170 12.70 -15.20 24.93
N GLU A 171 13.80 -14.76 24.31
CA GLU A 171 15.08 -15.47 24.36
C GLU A 171 15.67 -15.51 25.78
N ALA A 172 15.61 -14.40 26.51
CA ALA A 172 16.05 -14.34 27.91
C ALA A 172 15.20 -15.26 28.81
N GLU A 173 13.87 -15.26 28.64
CA GLU A 173 12.97 -16.18 29.35
C GLU A 173 13.27 -17.64 29.02
N GLN A 174 13.49 -17.97 27.74
CA GLN A 174 13.81 -19.32 27.31
C GLN A 174 15.14 -19.78 27.90
N GLN A 175 16.15 -18.91 27.92
CA GLN A 175 17.43 -19.20 28.55
C GLN A 175 17.27 -19.43 30.06
N ALA A 176 16.54 -18.56 30.75
CA ALA A 176 16.26 -18.71 32.18
C ALA A 176 15.56 -20.04 32.50
N ARG A 177 14.52 -20.41 31.73
CA ARG A 177 13.84 -21.71 31.87
C ARG A 177 14.76 -22.89 31.58
N SER A 178 15.64 -22.78 30.57
CA SER A 178 16.59 -23.85 30.26
C SER A 178 17.60 -24.07 31.39
N LEU A 179 18.06 -22.98 32.02
CA LEU A 179 18.94 -23.05 33.18
C LEU A 179 18.21 -23.67 34.37
N GLU A 180 16.97 -23.26 34.64
CA GLU A 180 16.15 -23.84 35.71
C GLU A 180 15.95 -25.36 35.51
N VAL A 181 15.55 -25.80 34.32
CA VAL A 181 15.41 -27.23 34.01
C VAL A 181 16.74 -27.97 34.17
N ASN A 182 17.85 -27.39 33.71
CA ASN A 182 19.17 -28.00 33.87
C ASN A 182 19.58 -28.13 35.34
N THR A 183 19.25 -27.14 36.18
CA THR A 183 19.49 -27.20 37.63
C THR A 183 18.66 -28.30 38.29
N GLN A 184 17.36 -28.38 37.96
CA GLN A 184 16.48 -29.43 38.49
C GLN A 184 16.94 -30.83 38.07
N LEU A 185 17.36 -31.00 36.81
CA LEU A 185 17.93 -32.27 36.33
C LEU A 185 19.23 -32.63 37.05
N ALA A 186 20.10 -31.66 37.30
CA ALA A 186 21.34 -31.88 38.04
C ALA A 186 21.05 -32.32 39.49
N ASP A 187 20.09 -31.69 40.16
CA ASP A 187 19.69 -32.04 41.53
C ASP A 187 19.06 -33.43 41.59
N LEU A 188 18.12 -33.75 40.69
CA LEU A 188 17.54 -35.10 40.58
C LEU A 188 18.62 -36.15 40.30
N SER A 189 19.59 -35.86 39.42
CA SER A 189 20.69 -36.78 39.14
C SER A 189 21.57 -37.03 40.36
N ARG A 190 21.73 -36.03 41.23
CA ARG A 190 22.46 -36.16 42.50
C ARG A 190 21.66 -37.02 43.48
N GLU A 191 20.38 -36.75 43.66
CA GLU A 191 19.50 -37.51 44.55
C GLU A 191 19.42 -38.99 44.15
N VAL A 192 19.34 -39.29 42.84
CA VAL A 192 19.38 -40.67 42.34
C VAL A 192 20.70 -41.36 42.70
N ARG A 193 21.84 -40.69 42.51
CA ARG A 193 23.15 -41.26 42.87
C ARG A 193 23.29 -41.51 44.36
N GLU A 194 22.80 -40.58 45.19
CA GLU A 194 22.81 -40.72 46.65
C GLU A 194 21.97 -41.94 47.07
N ARG A 195 20.75 -42.09 46.54
CA ARG A 195 19.91 -43.26 46.81
C ARG A 195 20.51 -44.57 46.34
N ASP A 196 21.15 -44.57 45.17
CA ASP A 196 21.84 -45.77 44.67
C ASP A 196 23.01 -46.14 45.59
N GLN A 197 23.76 -45.16 46.08
CA GLN A 197 24.84 -45.40 47.03
C GLN A 197 24.31 -45.93 48.38
N GLU A 198 23.27 -45.32 48.94
CA GLU A 198 22.60 -45.78 50.16
C GLU A 198 22.15 -47.24 50.02
N ARG A 199 21.47 -47.59 48.93
CA ARG A 199 21.04 -48.98 48.66
C ARG A 199 22.21 -49.96 48.55
N LEU A 200 23.31 -49.56 47.91
CA LEU A 200 24.51 -50.41 47.82
C LEU A 200 25.15 -50.60 49.19
N GLU A 201 25.15 -49.58 50.06
CA GLU A 201 25.64 -49.68 51.44
C GLU A 201 24.75 -50.60 52.29
N GLU A 202 23.43 -50.45 52.20
CA GLU A 202 22.46 -51.35 52.83
C GLU A 202 22.66 -52.81 52.38
N GLN A 203 22.77 -53.05 51.06
CA GLN A 203 23.04 -54.39 50.53
C GLN A 203 24.35 -54.97 51.08
N ARG A 204 25.43 -54.17 51.15
CA ARG A 204 26.71 -54.61 51.71
C ARG A 204 26.59 -55.00 53.18
N VAL A 205 25.82 -54.26 53.98
CA VAL A 205 25.58 -54.60 55.39
C VAL A 205 24.78 -55.89 55.49
N CYS A 206 23.70 -56.05 54.71
CA CYS A 206 22.91 -57.29 54.67
C CYS A 206 23.75 -58.50 54.27
N PHE A 207 24.59 -58.39 53.24
CA PHE A 207 25.49 -59.48 52.84
C PHE A 207 26.51 -59.83 53.93
N LYS A 208 27.06 -58.83 54.63
CA LYS A 208 27.96 -59.07 55.77
C LYS A 208 27.24 -59.80 56.90
N GLN A 209 26.03 -59.37 57.25
CA GLN A 209 25.24 -60.03 58.28
C GLN A 209 24.93 -61.49 57.90
N LEU A 210 24.48 -61.73 56.67
CA LEU A 210 24.21 -63.08 56.18
C LEU A 210 25.47 -63.96 56.17
N SER A 211 26.63 -63.39 55.83
CA SER A 211 27.91 -64.10 55.91
C SER A 211 28.32 -64.46 57.35
N LEU A 212 28.02 -63.57 58.31
CA LEU A 212 28.26 -63.84 59.73
C LEU A 212 27.33 -64.95 60.23
N GLU A 213 26.03 -64.88 59.93
CA GLU A 213 25.05 -65.90 60.29
C GLU A 213 25.43 -67.29 59.74
N ILE A 214 25.92 -67.36 58.49
CA ILE A 214 26.45 -68.61 57.91
C ILE A 214 27.66 -69.10 58.72
N SER A 215 28.64 -68.23 59.00
CA SER A 215 29.83 -68.62 59.75
C SER A 215 29.53 -69.06 61.19
N GLU A 216 28.54 -68.44 61.85
CA GLU A 216 28.07 -68.84 63.17
C GLU A 216 27.37 -70.20 63.12
N ALA A 217 26.52 -70.42 62.12
CA ALA A 217 25.87 -71.71 61.89
C ALA A 217 26.90 -72.83 61.65
N GLU A 218 27.96 -72.57 60.87
CA GLU A 218 29.06 -73.51 60.66
C GLU A 218 29.79 -73.86 61.97
N VAL A 219 30.09 -72.87 62.81
CA VAL A 219 30.71 -73.10 64.14
C VAL A 219 29.81 -73.93 65.04
N LEU A 220 28.50 -73.69 65.03
CA LEU A 220 27.53 -74.47 65.79
C LEU A 220 27.43 -75.91 65.29
N LEU A 221 27.43 -76.13 63.97
CA LEU A 221 27.47 -77.46 63.37
C LEU A 221 28.76 -78.20 63.73
N ASP A 222 29.91 -77.54 63.69
CA ASP A 222 31.20 -78.10 64.09
C ASP A 222 31.22 -78.50 65.57
N ARG A 223 30.64 -77.69 66.46
CA ARG A 223 30.51 -78.02 67.89
C ARG A 223 29.60 -79.22 68.09
N ALA A 224 28.43 -79.24 67.45
CA ALA A 224 27.50 -80.35 67.52
C ALA A 224 28.15 -81.65 67.00
N ARG A 225 28.91 -81.56 65.91
CA ARG A 225 29.69 -82.68 65.37
C ARG A 225 30.72 -83.20 66.37
N ARG A 226 31.55 -82.32 66.95
CA ARG A 226 32.54 -82.71 67.98
C ARG A 226 31.88 -83.32 69.21
N ASP A 227 30.74 -82.80 69.64
CA ASP A 227 29.96 -83.37 70.74
C ASP A 227 29.47 -84.79 70.41
N ILE A 228 28.96 -85.02 69.19
CA ILE A 228 28.56 -86.35 68.72
C ILE A 228 29.77 -87.28 68.65
N GLU A 229 30.88 -86.86 68.04
CA GLU A 229 32.13 -87.63 67.96
C GLU A 229 32.63 -88.03 69.36
N SER A 230 32.65 -87.08 70.31
CA SER A 230 33.05 -87.37 71.69
C SER A 230 32.12 -88.35 72.42
N ARG A 231 30.81 -88.34 72.11
CA ARG A 231 29.84 -89.31 72.64
C ARG A 231 30.06 -90.68 72.01
N LEU A 232 30.40 -90.72 70.72
CA LEU A 232 30.72 -91.95 69.98
C LEU A 232 31.99 -92.60 70.54
N ASP A 233 33.05 -91.83 70.76
CA ASP A 233 34.29 -92.30 71.41
C ASP A 233 34.05 -92.86 72.81
N LYS A 234 33.18 -92.21 73.60
CA LYS A 234 32.75 -92.71 74.92
C LYS A 234 32.01 -94.04 74.81
N LEU A 235 31.11 -94.19 73.84
CA LEU A 235 30.41 -95.44 73.60
C LEU A 235 31.38 -96.55 73.16
N GLU A 236 32.29 -96.28 72.22
CA GLU A 236 33.29 -97.24 71.77
C GLU A 236 34.23 -97.69 72.90
N SER A 237 34.71 -96.76 73.72
CA SER A 237 35.57 -97.07 74.87
C SER A 237 34.82 -97.82 75.99
N SER A 238 33.52 -97.58 76.16
CA SER A 238 32.68 -98.38 77.08
C SER A 238 32.43 -99.80 76.55
N ASN A 239 32.20 -99.96 75.24
CA ASN A 239 31.98 -101.25 74.59
C ASN A 239 33.24 -102.14 74.62
N ARG A 240 34.44 -101.55 74.56
CA ARG A 240 35.72 -102.29 74.69
C ARG A 240 36.02 -102.81 76.10
N LYS A 241 35.29 -102.35 77.12
CA LYS A 241 35.48 -102.76 78.54
C LYS A 241 34.48 -103.82 79.00
N SER A 242 33.53 -104.21 78.15
CA SER A 242 32.60 -105.32 78.37
C SER A 242 33.03 -106.55 77.58
#